data_AF-A0A7Y0SBH9-F1
#
_entry.id   AF-A0A7Y0SBH9-F1
#
_cell.length_a   1.000
_cell.length_b   1.000
_cell.length_c   1.000
_cell.angle_alpha   90.00
_cell.angle_beta   90.00
_cell.angle_gamma   90.00
#
_symmetry.space_group_name_H-M   'P 1'
#
loop_
_entity.id
_entity.type
_entity.pdbx_description
1 polymer ?
#
loop_
_entity_poly.entity_id
_entity_poly.type
_entity_poly.pdbx_seq_one_letter_code
_entity_poly.pdbx_strand_id
1 'polypeptide(L)'
;PVSMEMMIAEMMECEPKELQLEFAGLNHLVWVHKAWLNGEDITQTVLEKVGDGANFSMKNIWEEPWDPAFLKALGAIPCPYHRYFYQTDAMLAEEKQSADEKG
;
A
#
# COMPACT_ATOMS: atom_id res chain seq x y z
N PRO A 1 4.18 -5.11 8.33
CA PRO A 1 5.19 -5.80 7.50
C PRO A 1 4.65 -7.07 6.85
N VAL A 2 4.20 -8.07 7.62
CA VAL A 2 3.66 -9.34 7.08
C VAL A 2 2.47 -9.12 6.15
N SER A 3 1.50 -8.27 6.53
CA SER A 3 0.35 -7.98 5.65
C SER A 3 0.77 -7.33 4.33
N MET A 4 1.83 -6.50 4.34
CA MET A 4 2.36 -5.86 3.12
C MET A 4 2.99 -6.90 2.19
N GLU A 5 3.74 -7.84 2.76
CA GLU A 5 4.34 -8.95 2.02
C GLU A 5 3.27 -9.80 1.35
N MET A 6 2.21 -10.16 2.07
CA MET A 6 1.09 -10.90 1.51
C MET A 6 0.37 -10.14 0.39
N MET A 7 0.12 -8.83 0.55
CA MET A 7 -0.52 -8.02 -0.49
C MET A 7 0.34 -7.91 -1.76
N ILE A 8 1.65 -7.73 -1.61
CA ILE A 8 2.57 -7.67 -2.76
C ILE A 8 2.67 -9.05 -3.42
N ALA A 9 2.70 -10.14 -2.64
CA ALA A 9 2.70 -11.50 -3.15
C ALA A 9 1.45 -11.80 -4.01
N GLU A 10 0.27 -11.43 -3.50
CA GLU A 10 -1.00 -11.57 -4.22
C GLU A 10 -1.03 -10.71 -5.49
N MET A 11 -0.59 -9.46 -5.40
CA MET A 11 -0.50 -8.54 -6.55
C MET A 11 0.46 -9.04 -7.65
N MET A 12 1.53 -9.74 -7.25
CA MET A 12 2.54 -10.29 -8.14
C MET A 12 2.28 -11.76 -8.50
N GLU A 13 1.17 -12.34 -8.05
CA GLU A 13 0.78 -13.74 -8.28
C GLU A 13 1.92 -14.74 -7.94
N CYS A 14 2.63 -14.48 -6.85
CA CYS A 14 3.78 -15.27 -6.41
C CYS A 14 3.63 -15.75 -4.96
N GLU A 15 4.50 -16.66 -4.52
CA GLU A 15 4.53 -17.05 -3.12
C GLU A 15 5.33 -16.04 -2.26
N PRO A 16 4.89 -15.72 -1.03
CA PRO A 16 5.62 -14.78 -0.15
C PRO A 16 7.10 -15.13 0.06
N LYS A 17 7.43 -16.43 0.08
CA LYS A 17 8.81 -16.93 0.23
C LYS A 17 9.74 -16.55 -0.92
N GLU A 18 9.18 -16.23 -2.09
CA GLU A 18 9.92 -15.83 -3.29
C GLU A 18 10.21 -14.32 -3.30
N LEU A 19 9.52 -13.57 -2.43
CA LEU A 19 9.69 -12.14 -2.27
C LEU A 19 10.71 -11.81 -1.19
N GLN A 20 11.51 -10.79 -1.48
CA GLN A 20 12.32 -10.10 -0.49
C GLN A 20 11.93 -8.64 -0.53
N LEU A 21 11.59 -8.07 0.62
CA LEU A 21 11.14 -6.69 0.73
C LEU A 21 12.02 -5.94 1.72
N GLU A 22 12.48 -4.76 1.32
CA GLU A 22 13.20 -3.85 2.20
C GLU A 22 12.23 -2.81 2.77
N PHE A 23 12.01 -2.90 4.07
CA PHE A 23 11.15 -1.99 4.82
C PHE A 23 11.98 -0.93 5.54
N ALA A 24 11.53 0.32 5.51
CA ALA A 24 12.04 1.36 6.41
C ALA A 24 10.87 2.16 6.99
N GLY A 25 11.02 2.62 8.24
CA GLY A 25 10.03 3.42 8.95
C GLY A 25 9.72 2.90 10.35
N LEU A 26 8.51 3.19 10.81
CA LEU A 26 8.00 2.88 12.15
C LEU A 26 6.79 1.95 12.08
N ASN A 27 6.34 1.48 13.25
CA ASN A 27 5.07 0.75 13.33
C ASN A 27 3.92 1.63 12.79
N HIS A 28 3.13 1.09 11.86
CA HIS A 28 2.04 1.77 11.14
C HIS A 28 2.45 3.00 10.30
N LEU A 29 3.76 3.21 10.11
CA LEU A 29 4.30 4.26 9.25
C LEU A 29 5.56 3.70 8.57
N VAL A 30 5.36 2.70 7.71
CA VAL A 30 6.41 1.91 7.07
C VAL A 30 6.27 1.91 5.55
N TRP A 31 7.37 2.09 4.85
CA TRP A 31 7.46 2.05 3.40
C TRP A 31 8.22 0.80 2.95
N VAL A 32 7.86 0.25 1.79
CA VAL A 32 8.70 -0.69 1.06
C VAL A 32 9.52 0.11 0.05
N HIS A 33 10.84 0.15 0.23
CA HIS A 33 11.75 0.87 -0.66
C HIS A 33 12.23 0.02 -1.83
N LYS A 34 12.35 -1.28 -1.59
CA LYS A 34 12.79 -2.25 -2.58
C LYS A 34 12.02 -3.54 -2.46
N ALA A 35 11.70 -4.12 -3.60
CA ALA A 35 11.08 -5.42 -3.71
C ALA A 35 11.87 -6.25 -4.73
N TRP A 36 12.23 -7.47 -4.34
CA TRP A 36 12.82 -8.45 -5.22
C TRP A 36 11.94 -9.69 -5.30
N LEU A 37 11.80 -10.25 -6.49
CA LEU A 37 11.16 -11.54 -6.72
C LEU A 37 12.18 -12.48 -7.34
N ASN A 38 12.50 -13.58 -6.67
CA ASN A 38 13.51 -14.54 -7.13
C ASN A 38 14.88 -13.89 -7.45
N GLY A 39 15.23 -12.80 -6.76
CA GLY A 39 16.47 -12.05 -6.93
C GLY A 39 16.43 -10.93 -7.98
N GLU A 40 15.32 -10.74 -8.69
CA GLU A 40 15.12 -9.65 -9.65
C GLU A 40 14.44 -8.46 -8.98
N ASP A 41 14.95 -7.23 -9.17
CA ASP A 41 14.35 -6.00 -8.62
C ASP A 41 13.05 -5.66 -9.36
N ILE A 42 11.92 -5.85 -8.68
CA ILE A 42 10.57 -5.59 -9.20
C ILE A 42 9.95 -4.32 -8.61
N THR A 43 10.74 -3.46 -7.95
CA THR A 43 10.24 -2.31 -7.20
C THR A 43 9.34 -1.40 -8.05
N GLN A 44 9.77 -1.10 -9.28
CA GLN A 44 8.99 -0.25 -10.19
C GLN A 44 7.69 -0.91 -10.64
N THR A 45 7.73 -2.20 -10.96
CA THR A 45 6.54 -2.97 -11.32
C THR A 45 5.50 -2.95 -10.21
N VAL A 46 5.93 -3.09 -8.96
CA VAL A 46 5.02 -3.02 -7.81
C VAL A 46 4.47 -1.60 -7.64
N LEU A 47 5.29 -0.56 -7.77
CA LEU A 47 4.84 0.84 -7.70
C LEU A 47 3.79 1.16 -8.77
N GLU A 48 4.01 0.70 -10.01
CA GLU A 48 3.07 0.87 -11.12
C GLU A 48 1.74 0.17 -10.83
N LYS A 49 1.78 -1.11 -10.42
CA LYS A 49 0.56 -1.86 -10.07
C LYS A 49 -0.23 -1.24 -8.92
N VAL A 50 0.45 -0.74 -7.88
CA VAL A 50 -0.19 -0.04 -6.76
C VAL A 50 -0.86 1.27 -7.24
N GLY A 51 -0.23 1.97 -8.19
CA GLY A 51 -0.80 3.16 -8.82
C GLY A 51 -1.99 2.87 -9.73
N ASP A 52 -1.99 1.72 -10.42
CA ASP A 52 -3.07 1.30 -11.33
C ASP A 52 -4.34 0.82 -10.61
N GLY A 53 -4.40 0.97 -9.28
CA GLY A 53 -5.57 0.61 -8.48
C GLY A 53 -5.67 -0.89 -8.20
N ALA A 54 -4.55 -1.64 -8.28
CA ALA A 54 -4.51 -2.98 -7.70
C ALA A 54 -4.88 -2.89 -6.22
N ASN A 55 -5.78 -3.78 -5.78
CA ASN A 55 -6.40 -3.70 -4.47
C ASN A 55 -5.32 -3.74 -3.37
N PHE A 56 -4.99 -2.59 -2.79
CA PHE A 56 -3.88 -2.41 -1.85
C PHE A 56 -4.40 -1.76 -0.58
N SER A 57 -5.39 -2.41 0.00
CA SER A 57 -6.02 -1.98 1.24
C SER A 57 -6.29 -3.15 2.18
N MET A 58 -6.46 -2.84 3.46
CA MET A 58 -6.95 -3.79 4.45
C MET A 58 -8.45 -3.64 4.61
N LYS A 59 -9.15 -4.70 5.04
CA LYS A 59 -10.63 -4.71 5.22
C LYS A 59 -11.20 -3.55 6.05
N ASN A 60 -10.39 -2.95 6.91
CA ASN A 60 -10.79 -1.89 7.84
C ASN A 60 -10.32 -0.49 7.41
N ILE A 61 -9.74 -0.34 6.22
CA ILE A 61 -9.26 0.95 5.69
C ILE A 61 -9.96 1.17 4.37
N TRP A 62 -10.62 2.32 4.23
CA TRP A 62 -11.27 2.71 2.99
C TRP A 62 -10.26 2.77 1.85
N GLU A 63 -10.62 2.16 0.72
CA GLU A 63 -9.76 2.07 -0.45
C GLU A 63 -9.97 3.26 -1.37
N GLU A 64 -9.15 4.29 -1.17
CA GLU A 64 -9.00 5.37 -2.13
C GLU A 64 -7.88 4.99 -3.13
N PRO A 65 -7.99 5.23 -4.44
CA PRO A 65 -6.87 5.04 -5.34
C PRO A 65 -5.68 5.93 -4.94
N TRP A 66 -4.46 5.45 -5.06
CA TRP A 66 -3.28 6.31 -4.95
C TRP A 66 -3.09 7.06 -6.27
N ASP A 67 -2.66 8.31 -6.20
CA ASP A 67 -2.24 9.03 -7.41
C ASP A 67 -0.93 8.40 -7.95
N PRO A 68 -0.91 7.86 -9.18
CA PRO A 68 0.28 7.26 -9.76
C PRO A 68 1.47 8.23 -9.83
N ALA A 69 1.21 9.51 -10.07
CA ALA A 69 2.26 10.54 -10.11
C ALA A 69 2.88 10.76 -8.73
N PHE A 70 2.05 10.73 -7.67
CA PHE A 70 2.51 10.80 -6.29
C PHE A 70 3.38 9.59 -5.92
N LEU A 71 2.93 8.37 -6.21
CA LEU A 71 3.71 7.15 -5.92
C LEU A 71 5.05 7.14 -6.65
N LYS A 72 5.05 7.56 -7.91
CA LYS A 72 6.27 7.66 -8.72
C LYS A 72 7.24 8.71 -8.16
N ALA A 73 6.73 9.84 -7.68
CA ALA A 73 7.55 10.88 -7.04
C ALA A 73 8.08 10.42 -5.68
N LEU A 74 7.29 9.65 -4.92
CA LEU A 74 7.67 9.10 -3.62
C LEU A 74 8.75 8.03 -3.75
N GLY A 75 8.69 7.21 -4.82
CA GLY A 75 9.69 6.17 -5.10
C GLY A 75 9.71 5.02 -4.08
N ALA A 76 8.67 4.90 -3.27
CA ALA A 76 8.52 3.86 -2.25
C ALA A 76 7.03 3.52 -2.10
N ILE A 77 6.73 2.26 -1.79
CA ILE A 77 5.34 1.79 -1.66
C ILE A 77 4.88 2.08 -0.23
N PRO A 78 3.91 2.99 -0.03
CA PRO A 78 3.41 3.32 1.29
C PRO A 78 2.52 2.20 1.83
N CYS A 79 2.58 1.91 3.13
CA CYS A 79 1.59 1.03 3.74
C CYS A 79 0.18 1.67 3.79
N PRO A 80 -0.90 0.87 3.91
CA PRO A 80 -2.28 1.38 3.92
C PRO A 80 -2.56 2.50 4.93
N TYR A 81 -1.86 2.54 6.07
CA TYR A 81 -2.04 3.59 7.07
C TYR A 81 -1.54 4.97 6.64
N HIS A 82 -0.72 5.06 5.60
CA HIS A 82 -0.31 6.36 5.03
C HIS A 82 -1.50 7.17 4.49
N ARG A 83 -2.64 6.53 4.21
CA ARG A 83 -3.85 7.21 3.76
C ARG A 83 -4.33 8.25 4.78
N TYR A 84 -4.19 7.99 6.08
CA TYR A 84 -4.53 8.98 7.11
C TYR A 84 -3.63 10.23 7.07
N PHE A 85 -2.44 10.13 6.50
CA PHE A 85 -1.46 11.23 6.41
C PHE A 85 -1.46 11.93 5.05
N TYR A 86 -1.66 11.19 3.97
CA TYR A 86 -1.58 11.71 2.59
C TYR A 86 -2.95 11.91 1.93
N GLN A 87 -4.00 11.28 2.46
CA GLN A 87 -5.38 11.33 1.94
C GLN A 87 -6.37 11.64 3.08
N THR A 88 -5.96 12.50 4.02
CA THR A 88 -6.68 12.78 5.27
C THR A 88 -8.12 13.23 5.05
N ASP A 89 -8.37 14.08 4.06
CA ASP A 89 -9.71 14.58 3.76
C ASP A 89 -10.68 13.47 3.34
N ALA A 90 -10.20 12.52 2.53
CA ALA A 90 -10.99 11.36 2.09
C ALA A 90 -11.29 10.42 3.27
N MET A 91 -10.29 10.15 4.12
CA MET A 91 -10.47 9.33 5.32
C MET A 91 -11.46 9.97 6.30
N LEU A 92 -11.35 11.28 6.54
CA LEU A 92 -12.26 12.00 7.43
C LEU A 92 -13.71 12.01 6.91
N ALA A 93 -13.90 12.10 5.59
CA ALA A 93 -15.22 12.06 4.98
C ALA A 93 -15.88 10.67 5.18
N GLU A 94 -15.14 9.58 4.97
CA GLU A 94 -15.64 8.22 5.20
C GLU A 94 -15.96 7.99 6.68
N GLU A 95 -15.08 8.38 7.60
CA GLU A 95 -15.32 8.18 9.03
C GLU A 95 -16.59 8.90 9.52
N LYS A 96 -16.86 10.10 9.00
CA LYS A 96 -18.10 10.84 9.28
C LYS A 96 -19.33 10.09 8.74
N GLN A 97 -19.28 9.62 7.50
CA GLN A 97 -20.38 8.85 6.91
C GLN A 97 -20.63 7.54 7.68
N SER A 98 -19.56 6.80 8.01
CA SER A 98 -19.63 5.57 8.80
C SER A 98 -20.24 5.80 10.20
N ALA A 99 -19.97 6.96 10.81
CA ALA A 99 -20.56 7.34 12.10
C ALA A 99 -22.06 7.66 11.99
N ASP A 100 -22.47 8.36 10.92
CA ASP A 100 -23.87 8.71 10.68
C ASP A 100 -24.75 7.49 10.33
N GLU A 101 -24.19 6.48 9.63
CA GLU A 101 -24.92 5.27 9.21
C GLU A 101 -25.05 4.20 10.31
N LYS A 102 -24.16 4.20 11.32
CA LYS A 102 -24.13 3.22 12.41
C LYS A 102 -24.62 3.77 13.76
N GLY A 103 -25.07 5.02 13.77
CA GLY A 103 -25.66 5.72 14.93
C GLY A 103 -27.13 5.39 15.16
#